data_AF-A0A2A2TGK6-F1
#
_entry.id   AF-A0A2A2TGK6-F1
#
_cell.length_a   1.000
_cell.length_b   1.000
_cell.length_c   1.000
_cell.angle_alpha   90.00
_cell.angle_beta   90.00
_cell.angle_gamma   90.00
#
_symmetry.space_group_name_H-M   'P 1'
#
loop_
_entity.id
_entity.type
_entity.pdbx_description
1 polymer ?
#
loop_
_entity_poly.entity_id
_entity_poly.type
_entity_poly.pdbx_seq_one_letter_code
_entity_poly.pdbx_strand_id
1 'polypeptide(L)'
;MSYCLEGDKPIVKYKFGTGEYRKFKAETSPITIISKTEAIPNTGAYSNLGYQVLYYSVNNLRTEGEAVLDYRLRSDPLLIQIYGSNAREINLWRCGETDWDTGWSGCDITTLVIDPNIKCPIAGKQRCAIQIFNAENNNLIFQDQGDCPCVFEVQCGNCPDEHIECKVSHYPGYCCVPCASTSNSIHNLANRIK
;
A
#
# COMPACT_ATOMS: atom_id res chain seq x y z
N MET A 1 -0.32 -1.13 -15.27
CA MET A 1 -0.11 -0.07 -16.27
C MET A 1 1.07 0.76 -15.80
N SER A 2 2.06 1.00 -16.66
CA SER A 2 3.18 1.88 -16.35
C SER A 2 2.80 3.33 -16.58
N TYR A 3 3.35 4.24 -15.77
CA TYR A 3 3.16 5.67 -15.85
C TYR A 3 4.49 6.36 -16.12
N CYS A 4 4.43 7.44 -16.90
CA CYS A 4 5.56 8.29 -17.29
C CYS A 4 6.59 7.58 -18.19
N LEU A 5 7.49 8.36 -18.81
CA LEU A 5 8.56 7.86 -19.67
C LEU A 5 9.88 7.76 -18.91
N GLU A 6 10.83 6.99 -19.45
CA GLU A 6 12.17 6.88 -18.88
C GLU A 6 12.81 8.28 -18.73
N GLY A 7 13.37 8.55 -17.55
CA GLY A 7 13.98 9.83 -17.21
C GLY A 7 13.04 10.90 -16.64
N ASP A 8 11.71 10.68 -16.65
CA ASP A 8 10.77 11.56 -15.94
C ASP A 8 10.97 11.49 -14.43
N LYS A 9 10.41 12.47 -13.71
CA LYS A 9 10.35 12.50 -12.23
C LYS A 9 8.89 12.48 -11.75
N PRO A 10 8.24 11.31 -11.73
CA PRO A 10 6.83 11.20 -11.40
C PRO A 10 6.51 11.74 -10.00
N ILE A 11 5.43 12.50 -9.90
CA ILE A 11 4.84 12.90 -8.62
C ILE A 11 3.48 12.23 -8.48
N VAL A 12 3.34 11.39 -7.47
CA VAL A 12 2.08 10.71 -7.13
C VAL A 12 1.41 11.47 -6.00
N LYS A 13 0.24 12.05 -6.28
CA LYS A 13 -0.64 12.62 -5.26
C LYS A 13 -1.68 11.59 -4.91
N TYR A 14 -1.89 11.31 -3.64
CA TYR A 14 -2.85 10.29 -3.22
C TYR A 14 -3.51 10.63 -1.90
N LYS A 15 -4.71 10.12 -1.67
CA LYS A 15 -5.42 10.22 -0.39
C LYS A 15 -6.19 8.94 -0.09
N PHE A 16 -6.50 8.77 1.19
CA PHE A 16 -7.29 7.67 1.73
C PHE A 16 -8.53 8.22 2.40
N GLY A 17 -9.71 7.67 2.08
CA GLY A 17 -10.99 8.09 2.65
C GLY A 17 -11.25 9.58 2.43
N THR A 18 -11.59 10.27 3.51
CA THR A 18 -11.78 11.74 3.54
C THR A 18 -10.51 12.50 3.97
N GLY A 19 -9.37 11.82 3.99
CA GLY A 19 -8.10 12.43 4.41
C GLY A 19 -7.52 13.42 3.41
N GLU A 20 -6.48 14.12 3.85
CA GLU A 20 -5.72 15.06 3.03
C GLU A 20 -4.88 14.36 1.96
N TYR A 21 -4.61 15.07 0.85
CA TYR A 21 -3.70 14.58 -0.18
C TYR A 21 -2.25 14.57 0.31
N ARG A 22 -1.65 13.39 0.24
CA ARG A 22 -0.21 13.14 0.40
C ARG A 22 0.48 13.18 -0.96
N LYS A 23 1.79 13.41 -0.96
CA LYS A 23 2.61 13.47 -2.17
C LYS A 23 3.82 12.56 -2.01
N PHE A 24 4.04 11.72 -3.02
CA PHE A 24 5.27 10.94 -3.18
C PHE A 24 5.96 11.38 -4.48
N LYS A 25 7.29 11.56 -4.44
CA LYS A 25 8.10 11.89 -5.62
C LYS A 25 9.00 10.71 -5.92
N ALA A 26 8.85 10.10 -7.09
CA ALA A 26 9.70 8.99 -7.52
C ALA A 26 11.02 9.52 -8.09
N GLU A 27 12.12 8.88 -7.72
CA GLU A 27 13.45 9.20 -8.26
C GLU A 27 13.71 8.56 -9.63
N THR A 28 12.95 7.51 -9.96
CA THR A 28 13.06 6.75 -11.20
C THR A 28 11.71 6.68 -11.91
N SER A 29 11.76 6.44 -13.21
CA SER A 29 10.62 6.31 -14.12
C SER A 29 11.02 5.36 -15.24
N PRO A 30 10.11 4.53 -15.79
CA PRO A 30 8.67 4.45 -15.51
C PRO A 30 8.31 3.83 -14.16
N ILE A 31 7.14 4.19 -13.61
CA ILE A 31 6.60 3.59 -12.37
C ILE A 31 5.30 2.83 -12.64
N THR A 32 5.01 1.81 -11.83
CA THR A 32 3.71 1.13 -11.79
C THR A 32 3.05 1.38 -10.45
N ILE A 33 1.77 1.76 -10.47
CA ILE A 33 0.98 1.97 -9.25
C ILE A 33 -0.08 0.88 -9.15
N ILE A 34 -0.13 0.22 -7.99
CA ILE A 34 -1.17 -0.74 -7.64
C ILE A 34 -1.92 -0.18 -6.44
N SER A 35 -3.23 0.00 -6.59
CA SER A 35 -4.14 0.25 -5.47
C SER A 35 -4.92 -1.03 -5.19
N LYS A 36 -4.99 -1.42 -3.92
CA LYS A 36 -5.69 -2.63 -3.47
C LYS A 36 -6.54 -2.33 -2.25
N THR A 37 -7.63 -3.07 -2.11
CA THR A 37 -8.62 -2.92 -1.02
C THR A 37 -8.27 -3.77 0.21
N GLU A 38 -6.97 -3.95 0.45
CA GLU A 38 -6.43 -4.75 1.53
C GLU A 38 -5.36 -3.94 2.27
N ALA A 39 -5.26 -4.17 3.58
CA ALA A 39 -4.25 -3.53 4.41
C ALA A 39 -2.85 -4.16 4.17
N ILE A 40 -1.79 -3.45 4.55
CA ILE A 40 -0.40 -3.92 4.51
C ILE A 40 0.25 -3.62 5.89
N PRO A 41 1.03 -4.55 6.46
CA PRO A 41 1.32 -5.89 5.96
C PRO A 41 0.17 -6.84 6.31
N ASN A 42 -0.49 -7.43 5.32
CA ASN A 42 -1.45 -8.52 5.52
C ASN A 42 -0.83 -9.86 5.11
N THR A 43 -1.44 -10.95 5.57
CA THR A 43 -1.23 -12.29 5.04
C THR A 43 -2.36 -12.64 4.08
N GLY A 44 -2.23 -13.81 3.41
CA GLY A 44 -3.32 -14.36 2.62
C GLY A 44 -4.58 -14.73 3.42
N ALA A 45 -4.52 -14.66 4.76
CA ALA A 45 -5.66 -14.90 5.63
C ALA A 45 -6.43 -13.63 6.00
N TYR A 46 -6.06 -12.43 5.51
CA TYR A 46 -6.74 -11.20 5.89
C TYR A 46 -8.20 -11.14 5.45
N SER A 47 -9.06 -10.58 6.32
CA SER A 47 -10.47 -10.32 6.06
C SER A 47 -10.89 -8.99 6.69
N ASN A 48 -11.44 -8.08 5.88
CA ASN A 48 -11.95 -6.80 6.36
C ASN A 48 -13.19 -6.93 7.27
N LEU A 49 -13.95 -8.02 7.14
CA LEU A 49 -15.07 -8.36 8.02
C LEU A 49 -14.61 -9.12 9.28
N GLY A 50 -13.36 -9.56 9.29
CA GLY A 50 -12.81 -10.48 10.27
C GLY A 50 -13.37 -11.91 10.16
N TYR A 51 -12.84 -12.74 11.05
CA TYR A 51 -13.20 -14.14 11.31
C TYR A 51 -12.72 -14.50 12.72
N GLN A 52 -13.17 -15.62 13.27
CA GLN A 52 -12.64 -16.12 14.55
C GLN A 52 -11.48 -17.08 14.31
N VAL A 53 -10.45 -16.95 15.14
CA VAL A 53 -9.36 -17.91 15.26
C VAL A 53 -9.47 -18.58 16.63
N LEU A 54 -9.54 -19.91 16.65
CA LEU A 54 -9.43 -20.73 17.86
C LEU A 54 -8.13 -21.53 17.83
N TYR A 55 -7.44 -21.60 18.96
CA TYR A 55 -6.23 -22.40 19.11
C TYR A 55 -6.00 -22.79 20.58
N TYR A 56 -5.25 -23.86 20.83
CA TYR A 56 -4.74 -24.20 22.15
C TYR A 56 -3.47 -23.41 22.44
N SER A 57 -3.51 -22.52 23.43
CA SER A 57 -2.37 -21.74 23.89
C SER A 57 -1.46 -22.61 24.75
N VAL A 58 -0.22 -22.82 24.32
CA VAL A 58 0.77 -23.59 25.11
C VAL A 58 1.33 -22.79 26.27
N ASN A 59 1.22 -21.46 26.25
CA ASN A 59 1.61 -20.60 27.38
C ASN A 59 0.58 -20.65 28.52
N ASN A 60 -0.70 -20.64 28.17
CA ASN A 60 -1.80 -20.55 29.16
C ASN A 60 -2.48 -21.90 29.43
N LEU A 61 -2.08 -22.96 28.72
CA LEU A 61 -2.58 -24.33 28.82
C LEU A 61 -4.11 -24.43 28.66
N ARG A 62 -4.68 -23.61 27.78
CA ARG A 62 -6.13 -23.56 27.50
C ARG A 62 -6.41 -23.20 26.05
N THR A 63 -7.61 -23.53 25.58
CA THR A 63 -8.10 -23.03 24.30
C THR A 63 -8.46 -21.56 24.41
N GLU A 64 -7.97 -20.77 23.46
CA GLU A 64 -8.27 -19.36 23.30
C GLU A 64 -8.97 -19.15 21.96
N GLY A 65 -9.83 -18.14 21.90
CA GLY A 65 -10.62 -17.85 20.72
C GLY A 65 -10.90 -16.35 20.64
N GLU A 66 -10.51 -15.72 19.53
CA GLU A 66 -10.67 -14.29 19.33
C GLU A 66 -11.08 -13.97 17.89
N ALA A 67 -11.93 -12.96 17.72
CA ALA A 67 -12.23 -12.41 16.40
C ALA A 67 -11.09 -11.50 15.96
N VAL A 68 -10.57 -11.74 14.76
CA VAL A 68 -9.38 -11.08 14.21
C VAL A 68 -9.63 -10.68 12.76
N LEU A 69 -8.83 -9.73 12.28
CA LEU A 69 -8.74 -9.34 10.87
C LEU A 69 -7.73 -10.21 10.12
N ASP A 70 -6.68 -10.65 10.79
CA ASP A 70 -5.61 -11.47 10.24
C ASP A 70 -4.91 -12.27 11.35
N TYR A 71 -4.18 -13.32 10.98
CA TYR A 71 -3.24 -14.00 11.86
C TYR A 71 -1.97 -14.36 11.09
N ARG A 72 -0.84 -14.44 11.79
CA ARG A 72 0.40 -14.99 11.23
C ARG A 72 1.08 -15.90 12.23
N LEU A 73 1.85 -16.82 11.69
CA LEU A 73 2.55 -17.84 12.44
C LEU A 73 4.04 -17.75 12.16
N ARG A 74 4.86 -18.04 13.17
CA ARG A 74 6.28 -18.29 12.98
C ARG A 74 6.74 -19.48 13.81
N SER A 75 7.84 -20.07 13.39
CA SER A 75 8.49 -21.14 14.16
C SER A 75 9.41 -20.52 15.20
N ASP A 76 9.28 -20.95 16.45
CA ASP A 76 10.20 -20.61 17.54
C ASP A 76 10.91 -21.90 18.00
N PRO A 77 12.24 -21.99 17.89
CA PRO A 77 12.98 -23.20 18.26
C PRO A 77 12.82 -23.59 19.74
N LEU A 78 12.70 -22.62 20.64
CA LEU A 78 12.58 -22.86 22.06
C LEU A 78 11.19 -23.42 22.41
N LEU A 79 10.12 -22.86 21.83
CA LEU A 79 8.78 -23.42 21.98
C LEU A 79 8.71 -24.84 21.43
N ILE A 80 9.33 -25.10 20.27
CA ILE A 80 9.37 -26.43 19.67
C ILE A 80 10.11 -27.43 20.59
N GLN A 81 11.21 -27.01 21.22
CA GLN A 81 11.96 -27.84 22.15
C GLN A 81 11.14 -28.20 23.41
N ILE A 82 10.36 -27.24 23.93
CA ILE A 82 9.63 -27.41 25.19
C ILE A 82 8.29 -28.12 24.99
N TYR A 83 7.53 -27.72 23.97
CA TYR A 83 6.14 -28.12 23.77
C TYR A 83 5.95 -29.06 22.56
N GLY A 84 7.03 -29.38 21.84
CA GLY A 84 7.03 -30.33 20.72
C GLY A 84 6.92 -29.68 19.33
N SER A 85 7.04 -30.51 18.28
CA SER A 85 7.17 -30.07 16.89
C SER A 85 6.01 -29.25 16.34
N ASN A 86 4.85 -29.29 16.99
CA ASN A 86 3.64 -28.57 16.59
C ASN A 86 3.55 -27.17 17.20
N ALA A 87 4.40 -26.83 18.18
CA ALA A 87 4.36 -25.52 18.81
C ALA A 87 4.82 -24.41 17.84
N ARG A 88 4.03 -23.35 17.72
CA ARG A 88 4.32 -22.16 16.91
C ARG A 88 4.02 -20.92 17.73
N GLU A 89 4.61 -19.79 17.34
CA GLU A 89 4.11 -18.51 17.83
C GLU A 89 3.06 -17.99 16.85
N ILE A 90 1.93 -17.55 17.40
CA ILE A 90 0.85 -16.86 16.70
C ILE A 90 0.85 -15.39 17.10
N ASN A 91 0.65 -14.53 16.11
CA ASN A 91 0.43 -13.11 16.28
C ASN A 91 -0.86 -12.76 15.55
N LEU A 92 -1.70 -11.99 16.24
CA LEU A 92 -3.06 -11.67 15.80
C LEU A 92 -3.13 -10.20 15.42
N TRP A 93 -3.89 -9.90 14.37
CA TRP A 93 -4.33 -8.55 14.07
C TRP A 93 -5.77 -8.43 14.53
N ARG A 94 -6.01 -7.84 15.70
CA ARG A 94 -7.34 -7.88 16.31
C ARG A 94 -8.32 -6.92 15.63
N CYS A 95 -9.60 -7.19 15.82
CA CYS A 95 -10.66 -6.30 15.38
C CYS A 95 -10.49 -4.89 15.96
N GLY A 96 -10.47 -3.87 15.07
CA GLY A 96 -10.33 -2.46 15.45
C GLY A 96 -8.89 -1.96 15.51
N GLU A 97 -7.89 -2.84 15.41
CA GLU A 97 -6.49 -2.44 15.31
C GLU A 97 -6.12 -2.05 13.87
N THR A 98 -5.14 -1.17 13.73
CA THR A 98 -4.64 -0.70 12.41
C THR A 98 -3.39 -1.43 11.93
N ASP A 99 -2.81 -2.28 12.77
CA ASP A 99 -1.61 -3.07 12.51
C ASP A 99 -1.62 -4.31 13.43
N TRP A 100 -0.64 -5.19 13.27
CA TRP A 100 -0.42 -6.37 14.11
C TRP A 100 -0.25 -6.02 15.59
N ASP A 101 -0.69 -6.91 16.48
CA ASP A 101 -0.31 -6.86 17.89
C ASP A 101 1.23 -6.95 18.01
N THR A 102 1.78 -6.27 19.01
CA THR A 102 3.18 -6.40 19.40
C THR A 102 3.48 -7.75 20.06
N GLY A 103 2.46 -8.42 20.62
CA GLY A 103 2.59 -9.67 21.34
C GLY A 103 2.58 -10.91 20.45
N TRP A 104 3.47 -11.86 20.75
CA TRP A 104 3.43 -13.23 20.22
C TRP A 104 2.99 -14.18 21.33
N SER A 105 2.12 -15.13 20.99
CA SER A 105 1.67 -16.18 21.91
C SER A 105 2.00 -17.54 21.34
N GLY A 106 2.43 -18.49 22.15
CA GLY A 106 2.61 -19.87 21.74
C GLY A 106 1.27 -20.57 21.54
N CYS A 107 1.15 -21.31 20.44
CA CYS A 107 -0.01 -22.10 20.07
C CYS A 107 0.40 -23.50 19.58
N ASP A 108 -0.47 -24.48 19.77
CA ASP A 108 -0.38 -25.76 19.05
C ASP A 108 -1.07 -25.62 17.69
N ILE A 109 -0.28 -25.66 16.61
CA ILE A 109 -0.78 -25.44 15.26
C ILE A 109 -1.82 -26.48 14.81
N THR A 110 -1.81 -27.69 15.38
CA THR A 110 -2.76 -28.74 15.01
C THR A 110 -4.17 -28.47 15.54
N THR A 111 -4.29 -27.53 16.48
CA THR A 111 -5.56 -27.11 17.08
C THR A 111 -6.10 -25.81 16.48
N LEU A 112 -5.40 -25.22 15.51
CA LEU A 112 -5.79 -23.97 14.87
C LEU A 112 -7.04 -24.19 14.01
N VAL A 113 -8.14 -23.55 14.37
CA VAL A 113 -9.41 -23.58 13.64
C VAL A 113 -9.82 -22.16 13.27
N ILE A 114 -10.24 -21.97 12.02
CA ILE A 114 -10.75 -20.70 11.50
C ILE A 114 -12.25 -20.82 11.31
N ASP A 115 -13.03 -19.97 11.98
CA ASP A 115 -14.46 -19.84 11.74
C ASP A 115 -14.76 -18.53 10.98
N PRO A 116 -15.05 -18.59 9.67
CA PRO A 116 -15.34 -17.41 8.87
C PRO A 116 -16.72 -16.79 9.19
N ASN A 117 -17.60 -17.45 9.94
CA ASN A 117 -18.95 -16.96 10.21
C ASN A 117 -18.99 -15.96 11.36
N ILE A 118 -18.01 -16.01 12.27
CA ILE A 118 -17.93 -15.11 13.41
C ILE A 118 -17.12 -13.88 12.99
N LYS A 119 -17.82 -12.76 12.82
CA LYS A 119 -17.23 -11.50 12.33
C LYS A 119 -16.75 -10.61 13.48
N CYS A 120 -15.93 -9.63 13.13
CA CYS A 120 -15.58 -8.56 14.08
C CYS A 120 -16.85 -7.84 14.56
N PRO A 121 -17.01 -7.58 15.87
CA PRO A 121 -18.19 -6.91 16.43
C PRO A 121 -18.32 -5.47 15.95
N ILE A 122 -17.21 -4.83 15.60
CA ILE A 122 -17.15 -3.56 14.90
C ILE A 122 -16.65 -3.88 13.50
N ALA A 123 -17.48 -3.64 12.49
CA ALA A 123 -17.05 -3.73 11.10
C ALA A 123 -15.84 -2.81 10.92
N GLY A 124 -14.66 -3.38 10.68
CA GLY A 124 -13.47 -2.59 10.40
C GLY A 124 -13.75 -1.69 9.21
N LYS A 125 -13.29 -0.43 9.29
CA LYS A 125 -13.30 0.40 8.08
C LYS A 125 -12.46 -0.32 7.03
N GLN A 126 -13.00 -0.50 5.84
CA GLN A 126 -12.27 -1.13 4.75
C GLN A 126 -10.96 -0.37 4.54
N ARG A 127 -9.83 -1.10 4.57
CA ARG A 127 -8.49 -0.54 4.41
C ARG A 127 -8.05 -0.69 2.97
N CYS A 128 -7.40 0.34 2.46
CA CYS A 128 -6.83 0.35 1.13
C CYS A 128 -5.34 0.63 1.24
N ALA A 129 -4.57 0.12 0.30
CA ALA A 129 -3.16 0.41 0.18
C ALA A 129 -2.80 0.87 -1.22
N ILE A 130 -1.79 1.72 -1.30
CA ILE A 130 -1.13 2.13 -2.53
C ILE A 130 0.30 1.60 -2.51
N GLN A 131 0.71 0.95 -3.57
CA GLN A 131 2.08 0.47 -3.76
C GLN A 131 2.60 1.00 -5.09
N ILE A 132 3.80 1.55 -5.07
CA ILE A 132 4.48 2.14 -6.22
C ILE A 132 5.75 1.35 -6.46
N PHE A 133 5.86 0.79 -7.66
CA PHE A 133 6.96 -0.05 -8.10
C PHE A 133 7.74 0.64 -9.23
N ASN A 134 9.01 0.33 -9.35
CA ASN A 134 9.76 0.59 -10.57
C ASN A 134 9.24 -0.37 -11.65
N ALA A 135 8.84 0.17 -12.81
CA ALA A 135 8.18 -0.64 -13.84
C ALA A 135 9.15 -1.55 -14.62
N GLU A 136 10.46 -1.31 -14.56
CA GLU A 136 11.46 -2.11 -15.28
C GLU A 136 11.84 -3.38 -14.53
N ASN A 137 12.05 -3.26 -13.21
CA ASN A 137 12.54 -4.36 -12.38
C ASN A 137 11.53 -4.86 -11.33
N ASN A 138 10.33 -4.26 -11.28
CA ASN A 138 9.27 -4.57 -10.32
C ASN A 138 9.68 -4.40 -8.84
N ASN A 139 10.70 -3.61 -8.54
CA ASN A 139 11.09 -3.31 -7.17
C ASN A 139 10.10 -2.33 -6.53
N LEU A 140 9.66 -2.62 -5.31
CA LEU A 140 8.82 -1.72 -4.52
C LEU A 140 9.64 -0.48 -4.13
N ILE A 141 9.20 0.70 -4.57
CA ILE A 141 9.81 1.99 -4.25
C ILE A 141 9.11 2.62 -3.03
N PHE A 142 7.79 2.53 -2.99
CA PHE A 142 6.97 3.18 -1.97
C PHE A 142 5.69 2.41 -1.71
N GLN A 143 5.25 2.43 -0.46
CA GLN A 143 3.92 1.97 -0.11
C GLN A 143 3.35 2.81 1.03
N ASP A 144 2.02 2.94 1.02
CA ASP A 144 1.27 3.56 2.11
C ASP A 144 -0.12 2.92 2.19
N GLN A 145 -0.79 3.11 3.32
CA GLN A 145 -2.12 2.58 3.55
C GLN A 145 -3.00 3.49 4.39
N GLY A 146 -4.31 3.34 4.21
CA GLY A 146 -5.32 4.13 4.89
C GLY A 146 -6.72 3.56 4.75
N ASP A 147 -7.71 4.34 5.15
CA ASP A 147 -9.12 3.99 4.96
C ASP A 147 -9.50 4.09 3.47
N CYS A 148 -10.37 3.22 2.99
CA CYS A 148 -10.89 3.31 1.63
C CYS A 148 -11.88 4.50 1.47
N PRO A 149 -12.06 5.02 0.24
CA PRO A 149 -11.34 4.66 -0.99
C PRO A 149 -9.91 5.21 -1.03
N CYS A 150 -9.04 4.58 -1.83
CA CYS A 150 -7.76 5.14 -2.22
C CYS A 150 -7.92 5.84 -3.56
N VAL A 151 -7.64 7.15 -3.60
CA VAL A 151 -7.68 7.95 -4.83
C VAL A 151 -6.27 8.48 -5.08
N PHE A 152 -5.79 8.36 -6.31
CA PHE A 152 -4.46 8.85 -6.68
C PHE A 152 -4.46 9.50 -8.07
N GLU A 153 -3.50 10.39 -8.27
CA GLU A 153 -3.20 11.09 -9.52
C GLU A 153 -1.68 11.05 -9.74
N VAL A 154 -1.26 10.88 -10.99
CA VAL A 154 0.16 10.84 -11.38
C VAL A 154 0.46 12.03 -12.27
N GLN A 155 1.49 12.79 -11.90
CA GLN A 155 2.02 13.88 -12.70
C GLN A 155 3.40 13.46 -13.22
N CYS A 156 3.56 13.37 -14.54
CA CYS A 156 4.84 13.07 -15.20
C CYS A 156 5.56 14.37 -15.54
N GLY A 157 6.63 14.71 -14.82
CA GLY A 157 7.43 15.93 -15.05
C GLY A 157 7.14 17.06 -14.04
N ASN A 158 7.88 18.17 -14.18
CA ASN A 158 7.78 19.29 -13.24
C ASN A 158 6.67 20.29 -13.58
N CYS A 159 6.09 20.16 -14.76
CA CYS A 159 5.04 21.06 -15.24
C CYS A 159 3.65 20.47 -15.02
N PRO A 160 2.65 21.31 -14.74
CA PRO A 160 1.27 20.87 -14.68
C PRO A 160 0.79 20.38 -16.05
N ASP A 161 -0.34 19.69 -16.06
CA ASP A 161 -0.99 19.31 -17.31
C ASP A 161 -1.20 20.53 -18.22
N GLU A 162 -1.21 20.28 -19.53
CA GLU A 162 -1.25 21.31 -20.58
C GLU A 162 -0.05 22.28 -20.63
N HIS A 163 1.04 21.95 -19.94
CA HIS A 163 2.29 22.71 -20.03
C HIS A 163 3.46 21.81 -20.41
N ILE A 164 4.36 22.34 -21.24
CA ILE A 164 5.64 21.72 -21.59
C ILE A 164 6.76 22.28 -20.72
N GLU A 165 7.65 21.40 -20.27
CA GLU A 165 8.85 21.78 -19.54
C GLU A 165 9.93 22.29 -20.51
N CYS A 166 10.35 23.53 -20.32
CA CYS A 166 11.46 24.14 -21.03
C CYS A 166 12.63 24.35 -20.06
N LYS A 167 13.78 23.73 -20.34
CA LYS A 167 15.00 23.92 -19.53
C LYS A 167 15.52 25.35 -19.70
N VAL A 168 15.84 26.01 -18.59
CA VAL A 168 16.43 27.36 -18.59
C VAL A 168 17.65 27.41 -17.67
N SER A 169 18.58 28.32 -17.94
CA SER A 169 19.85 28.45 -17.20
C SER A 169 19.71 29.08 -15.81
N HIS A 170 18.54 29.64 -15.48
CA HIS A 170 18.29 30.34 -14.23
C HIS A 170 17.37 29.51 -13.32
N TYR A 171 17.54 29.63 -12.00
CA TYR A 171 16.76 28.92 -10.99
C TYR A 171 15.23 29.12 -11.20
N PRO A 172 14.38 28.06 -11.19
CA PRO A 172 14.62 26.68 -10.72
C PRO A 172 15.22 25.71 -11.76
N GLY A 173 15.73 26.22 -12.89
CA GLY A 173 16.34 25.42 -13.96
C GLY A 173 15.37 24.96 -15.05
N TYR A 174 14.09 25.31 -14.91
CA TYR A 174 13.05 25.03 -15.88
C TYR A 174 11.95 26.10 -15.83
N CYS A 175 11.18 26.22 -16.92
CA CYS A 175 9.92 26.94 -16.97
C CYS A 175 8.84 26.06 -17.60
N CYS A 176 7.59 26.31 -17.23
CA CYS A 176 6.44 25.60 -17.77
C CYS A 176 5.71 26.51 -18.74
N VAL A 177 5.67 26.11 -20.02
CA VAL A 177 5.04 26.91 -21.07
C VAL A 177 3.70 26.27 -21.44
N PRO A 178 2.59 27.02 -21.46
CA PRO A 178 1.30 26.49 -21.86
C PRO A 178 1.33 25.95 -23.30
N CYS A 179 0.86 24.72 -23.50
CA CYS A 179 0.78 24.08 -24.82
C CYS A 179 -0.10 24.90 -25.79
N ALA A 180 -1.22 25.43 -25.30
CA ALA A 180 -2.17 26.20 -26.12
C ALA A 180 -1.55 27.52 -26.66
N SER A 181 -0.84 28.28 -25.83
CA SER A 181 -0.22 29.53 -26.27
C SER A 181 0.95 29.29 -27.22
N THR A 182 1.71 28.21 -26.97
CA THR A 182 2.83 27.80 -27.81
C THR A 182 2.33 27.35 -29.19
N SER A 183 1.29 26.51 -29.24
CA SER A 183 0.67 26.05 -30.48
C SER A 183 0.13 27.21 -31.33
N ASN A 184 -0.60 28.14 -30.72
CA ASN A 184 -1.09 29.35 -31.41
C ASN A 184 0.05 30.21 -31.96
N SER A 185 1.14 30.36 -31.21
CA SER A 185 2.31 31.12 -31.67
C SER A 185 2.99 30.47 -32.87
N ILE A 186 3.14 29.14 -32.85
CA ILE A 186 3.70 28.37 -33.98
C ILE A 186 2.80 28.51 -35.21
N HIS A 187 1.48 28.37 -35.06
CA HIS A 187 0.54 28.55 -36.17
C HIS A 187 0.61 29.95 -36.79
N ASN A 188 0.70 31.00 -35.96
CA ASN A 188 0.83 32.38 -36.43
C ASN A 188 2.16 32.63 -37.15
N LEU A 189 3.26 32.02 -36.71
CA LEU A 189 4.55 32.08 -37.39
C LEU A 189 4.52 31.33 -38.72
N ALA A 190 3.95 30.11 -38.75
CA ALA A 190 3.83 29.31 -39.97
C ALA A 190 3.02 30.03 -41.06
N ASN A 191 1.96 30.74 -40.67
CA ASN A 191 1.16 31.56 -41.59
C ASN A 191 1.89 32.79 -42.14
N ARG A 192 2.98 33.23 -41.51
CA ARG A 192 3.80 34.38 -41.96
C ARG A 192 4.96 33.99 -42.89
N ILE A 193 5.28 32.70 -42.99
CA ILE A 193 6.36 32.17 -43.82
C ILE A 193 5.81 31.65 -45.18
N LYS A 194 4.48 31.65 -45.36
CA LYS A 194 3.81 31.48 -46.65
C LYS A 194 3.66 32.81 -47.37
#